data_AF-A0A956DAP7-F1
#
_entry.id   AF-A0A956DAP7-F1
#
_cell.length_a   1.000
_cell.length_b   1.000
_cell.length_c   1.000
_cell.angle_alpha   90.00
_cell.angle_beta   90.00
_cell.angle_gamma   90.00
#
_symmetry.space_group_name_H-M   'P 1'
#
loop_
_entity.id
_entity.type
_entity.pdbx_description
1 polymer ?
#
loop_
_entity_poly.entity_id
_entity_poly.type
_entity_poly.pdbx_seq_one_letter_code
_entity_poly.pdbx_strand_id
1 'polypeptide(L)'
;LRSTLDADAVATLQGELAPGEPDVGARWCLVARALAEGDYAAAIAGVLEQNAEVMRARGGAAAWVEVRRGCFEVHYRDERLADLPQASELPLYWRHAYFLEALREITRAVRSSS
;
A
#
# COMPACT_ATOMS: atom_id res chain seq x y z
N LEU A 1 -14.64 19.69 7.20
CA LEU A 1 -14.20 19.75 5.79
C LEU A 1 -13.94 18.34 5.31
N ARG A 2 -14.91 17.72 4.64
CA ARG A 2 -14.76 16.40 4.02
C ARG A 2 -14.46 16.68 2.55
N SER A 3 -13.19 16.83 2.19
CA SER A 3 -12.84 17.00 0.77
C SER A 3 -12.98 15.63 0.12
N THR A 4 -14.07 15.43 -0.61
CA THR A 4 -14.24 14.29 -1.51
C THR A 4 -13.18 14.40 -2.60
N LEU A 5 -12.57 13.27 -2.98
CA LEU A 5 -11.66 13.22 -4.12
C LEU A 5 -12.41 13.65 -5.38
N ASP A 6 -11.83 14.57 -6.17
CA ASP A 6 -12.41 15.01 -7.45
C ASP A 6 -11.98 14.03 -8.56
N ALA A 7 -12.85 13.07 -8.87
CA ALA A 7 -12.57 12.04 -9.86
C ALA A 7 -12.47 12.62 -11.30
N ASP A 8 -13.17 13.71 -11.58
CA ASP A 8 -13.13 14.34 -12.91
C ASP A 8 -11.79 15.06 -13.09
N ALA A 9 -11.29 15.74 -12.06
CA ALA A 9 -9.94 16.29 -12.06
C ALA A 9 -8.86 15.21 -12.20
N VAL A 10 -9.06 14.01 -11.64
CA VAL A 10 -8.11 12.90 -11.86
C VAL A 10 -8.18 12.38 -13.31
N ALA A 11 -9.37 12.36 -13.92
CA ALA A 11 -9.53 11.91 -15.31
C ALA A 11 -8.81 12.85 -16.30
N THR A 12 -8.77 14.17 -16.04
CA THR A 12 -7.99 15.09 -16.90
C THR A 12 -6.48 14.83 -16.83
N LEU A 13 -6.01 14.28 -15.70
CA LEU A 13 -4.61 13.90 -15.50
C LEU A 13 -4.26 12.52 -16.07
N GLN A 14 -5.20 11.78 -16.68
CA GLN A 14 -4.97 10.39 -17.10
C GLN A 14 -3.69 10.20 -17.92
N GLY A 15 -3.43 11.10 -18.88
CA GLY A 15 -2.22 11.05 -19.71
C GLY A 15 -0.93 11.40 -18.96
N GLU A 16 -1.02 12.11 -17.84
CA GLU A 16 0.09 12.51 -16.98
C GLU A 16 0.38 11.48 -15.88
N LEU A 17 -0.64 10.73 -15.42
CA LEU A 17 -0.50 9.73 -14.37
C LEU A 17 0.45 8.58 -14.76
N ALA A 18 0.54 8.29 -16.05
CA ALA A 18 1.50 7.35 -16.61
C ALA A 18 1.73 7.63 -18.11
N PRO A 19 2.65 8.55 -18.44
CA PRO A 19 2.91 8.94 -19.81
C PRO A 19 3.33 7.73 -20.67
N GLY A 20 2.58 7.46 -21.73
CA GLY A 20 2.84 6.33 -22.63
C GLY A 20 2.28 4.97 -22.17
N GLU A 21 1.60 4.91 -21.02
CA GLU A 21 0.99 3.69 -20.48
C GLU A 21 -0.51 3.91 -20.21
N PRO A 22 -1.36 3.89 -21.27
CA PRO A 22 -2.78 4.25 -21.16
C PRO A 22 -3.56 3.37 -20.16
N ASP A 23 -3.16 2.11 -20.02
CA ASP A 23 -3.77 1.15 -19.10
C ASP A 23 -3.51 1.50 -17.62
N VAL A 24 -2.33 2.07 -17.32
CA VAL A 24 -2.00 2.54 -15.96
C VAL A 24 -2.81 3.77 -15.60
N GLY A 25 -2.92 4.73 -16.52
CA GLY A 25 -3.76 5.91 -16.34
C GLY A 25 -5.22 5.53 -16.11
N ALA A 26 -5.74 4.58 -16.89
CA ALA A 26 -7.11 4.08 -16.75
C ALA A 26 -7.36 3.42 -15.38
N ARG A 27 -6.44 2.58 -14.89
CA ARG A 27 -6.54 1.97 -13.55
C ARG A 27 -6.59 3.02 -12.44
N TRP A 28 -5.78 4.08 -12.53
CA TRP A 28 -5.83 5.16 -11.54
C TRP A 28 -7.13 5.96 -11.58
N CYS A 29 -7.73 6.16 -12.76
CA CYS A 29 -9.04 6.81 -12.87
C CYS A 29 -10.15 5.97 -12.20
N LEU A 30 -10.10 4.63 -12.35
CA LEU A 30 -11.04 3.73 -11.69
C LEU A 30 -10.91 3.77 -10.16
N VAL A 31 -9.66 3.76 -9.65
CA VAL A 31 -9.40 3.91 -8.21
C VAL A 31 -9.91 5.26 -7.69
N ALA A 32 -9.68 6.34 -8.43
CA ALA A 32 -10.14 7.67 -8.06
C ALA A 32 -11.67 7.75 -7.97
N ARG A 33 -12.38 7.17 -8.95
CA ARG A 33 -13.85 7.11 -8.93
C ARG A 33 -14.37 6.34 -7.72
N ALA A 34 -13.81 5.16 -7.44
CA ALA A 34 -14.20 4.35 -6.29
C ALA A 34 -13.98 5.11 -4.96
N LEU A 35 -12.87 5.83 -4.83
CA LEU A 35 -12.59 6.68 -3.66
C LEU A 35 -13.58 7.85 -3.53
N ALA A 36 -13.95 8.50 -4.64
CA ALA A 36 -14.92 9.60 -4.66
C ALA A 36 -16.33 9.13 -4.26
N GLU A 37 -16.72 7.93 -4.68
CA GLU A 37 -18.00 7.30 -4.36
C GLU A 37 -18.05 6.67 -2.96
N GLY A 38 -16.88 6.53 -2.30
CA GLY A 38 -16.76 5.86 -1.01
C GLY A 38 -16.78 4.33 -1.10
N ASP A 39 -16.65 3.77 -2.30
CA ASP A 39 -16.46 2.33 -2.51
C ASP A 39 -15.01 1.94 -2.23
N TYR A 40 -14.69 1.83 -0.94
CA TYR A 40 -13.35 1.48 -0.50
C TYR A 40 -12.95 0.06 -0.89
N ALA A 41 -13.90 -0.87 -1.07
CA ALA A 41 -13.59 -2.22 -1.49
C ALA A 41 -13.07 -2.24 -2.94
N ALA A 42 -13.76 -1.54 -3.85
CA ALA A 42 -13.31 -1.38 -5.22
C ALA A 42 -11.99 -0.58 -5.30
N ALA A 43 -11.84 0.46 -4.49
CA ALA A 43 -10.60 1.24 -4.44
C ALA A 43 -9.40 0.38 -4.01
N ILE A 44 -9.54 -0.42 -2.95
CA ILE A 44 -8.49 -1.33 -2.48
C ILE A 44 -8.16 -2.38 -3.55
N ALA A 45 -9.17 -2.98 -4.18
CA ALA A 45 -8.96 -3.95 -5.24
C ALA A 45 -8.15 -3.35 -6.41
N GLY A 46 -8.51 -2.15 -6.88
CA GLY A 46 -7.81 -1.46 -7.96
C GLY A 46 -6.36 -1.09 -7.62
N VAL A 47 -6.09 -0.70 -6.36
CA VAL A 47 -4.71 -0.45 -5.89
C VAL A 47 -3.88 -1.72 -5.89
N LEU A 48 -4.45 -2.86 -5.46
CA LEU A 48 -3.75 -4.14 -5.45
C LEU A 48 -3.46 -4.66 -6.86
N GLU A 49 -4.39 -4.47 -7.78
CA GLU A 49 -4.19 -4.76 -9.21
C GLU A 49 -3.03 -3.92 -9.77
N GLN A 50 -3.05 -2.60 -9.55
CA GLN A 50 -1.97 -1.72 -10.02
C GLN A 50 -0.61 -2.10 -9.40
N ASN A 51 -0.57 -2.50 -8.13
CA ASN A 51 0.64 -3.05 -7.50
C ASN A 51 1.15 -4.31 -8.21
N ALA A 52 0.27 -5.28 -8.49
CA ALA A 52 0.67 -6.52 -9.17
C ALA A 52 1.21 -6.27 -10.58
N GLU A 53 0.61 -5.32 -11.30
CA GLU A 53 1.01 -4.92 -12.64
C GLU A 53 2.39 -4.26 -12.66
N VAL A 54 2.62 -3.30 -11.75
CA VAL A 54 3.93 -2.65 -11.59
C VAL A 54 5.02 -3.68 -11.28
N MET A 55 4.73 -4.65 -10.41
CA MET A 55 5.70 -5.67 -10.04
C MET A 55 5.96 -6.67 -11.17
N ARG A 56 4.95 -7.00 -11.96
CA ARG A 56 5.11 -7.82 -13.18
C ARG A 56 5.97 -7.12 -14.23
N ALA A 57 5.72 -5.83 -14.47
CA ALA A 57 6.51 -5.01 -15.39
C ALA A 57 7.98 -4.88 -14.97
N ARG A 58 8.27 -4.92 -13.67
CA ARG A 58 9.63 -4.87 -13.10
C ARG A 58 10.40 -6.20 -13.16
N GLY A 59 10.05 -7.10 -14.07
CA GLY A 59 10.75 -8.37 -14.28
C GLY A 59 10.12 -9.57 -13.58
N GLY A 60 8.80 -9.57 -13.38
CA GLY A 60 8.06 -10.70 -12.83
C GLY A 60 8.22 -10.90 -11.31
N ALA A 61 8.61 -9.85 -10.59
CA ALA A 61 8.67 -9.88 -9.14
C ALA A 61 7.26 -10.08 -8.54
N ALA A 62 7.19 -10.71 -7.36
CA ALA A 62 5.94 -10.84 -6.63
C ALA A 62 5.38 -9.46 -6.27
N ALA A 63 4.05 -9.34 -6.30
CA ALA A 63 3.34 -8.16 -5.82
C ALA A 63 3.75 -7.85 -4.36
N TRP A 64 3.85 -6.57 -3.96
CA TRP A 64 4.11 -6.26 -2.55
C TRP A 64 2.94 -6.63 -1.65
N VAL A 65 1.72 -6.58 -2.16
CA VAL A 65 0.53 -7.04 -1.45
C VAL A 65 -0.35 -7.81 -2.41
N GLU A 66 -0.87 -8.96 -1.97
CA GLU A 66 -1.83 -9.76 -2.73
C GLU A 66 -2.92 -10.32 -1.80
N VAL A 67 -4.07 -10.67 -2.38
CA VAL A 67 -5.12 -11.38 -1.64
C VAL A 67 -4.94 -12.87 -1.82
N ARG A 68 -4.66 -13.58 -0.73
CA ARG A 68 -4.60 -15.04 -0.68
C ARG A 68 -5.52 -15.57 0.39
N ARG A 69 -6.40 -16.50 0.02
CA ARG A 69 -7.35 -17.16 0.93
C ARG A 69 -8.20 -16.16 1.74
N GLY A 70 -8.55 -15.03 1.14
CA GLY A 70 -9.35 -13.98 1.78
C GLY A 70 -8.56 -13.08 2.75
N CYS A 71 -7.24 -13.22 2.83
CA CYS A 71 -6.36 -12.38 3.64
C CYS A 71 -5.39 -11.60 2.75
N PHE A 72 -4.93 -10.44 3.22
CA PHE A 72 -3.81 -9.75 2.60
C PHE A 72 -2.49 -10.42 2.99
N GLU A 73 -1.74 -10.87 2.00
CA GLU A 73 -0.36 -11.31 2.14
C GLU A 73 0.55 -10.17 1.69
N VAL A 74 1.48 -9.75 2.55
CA VAL A 74 2.36 -8.60 2.33
C VAL A 74 3.80 -9.10 2.19
N HIS A 75 4.39 -8.88 1.02
CA HIS A 75 5.76 -9.23 0.69
C HIS A 75 6.69 -8.04 0.95
N TYR A 76 7.56 -8.16 1.94
CA TYR A 76 8.59 -7.18 2.23
C TYR A 76 9.90 -7.54 1.52
N ARG A 77 10.49 -6.56 0.84
CA ARG A 77 11.82 -6.68 0.22
C ARG A 77 12.95 -6.46 1.24
N ASP A 78 12.84 -7.00 2.45
CA ASP A 78 13.97 -6.99 3.37
C ASP A 78 14.82 -8.24 3.12
N GLU A 79 15.70 -8.15 2.11
CA GLU A 79 16.66 -9.19 1.71
C GLU A 79 17.72 -9.50 2.82
N ARG A 80 17.50 -9.11 4.08
CA ARG A 80 18.50 -9.23 5.16
C ARG A 80 18.05 -9.84 6.48
N LEU A 81 16.76 -10.15 6.67
CA LEU A 81 16.30 -10.72 7.94
C LEU A 81 15.48 -11.98 7.65
N ALA A 82 16.18 -13.03 7.21
CA ALA A 82 15.64 -14.39 7.26
C ALA A 82 15.35 -14.83 8.71
N ASP A 83 16.02 -14.19 9.67
CA ASP A 83 15.85 -14.36 11.11
C ASP A 83 15.42 -13.04 11.76
N LEU A 84 14.66 -13.13 12.87
CA LEU A 84 14.37 -11.97 13.71
C LEU A 84 15.70 -11.34 14.19
N PRO A 85 15.84 -10.01 14.16
CA PRO A 85 17.05 -9.36 14.66
C PRO A 85 17.25 -9.66 16.15
N GLN A 86 18.49 -9.88 16.54
CA GLN A 86 18.86 -10.03 17.95
C GLN A 86 18.58 -8.71 18.69
N ALA A 87 18.35 -8.79 20.00
CA ALA A 87 18.04 -7.62 20.82
C ALA A 87 19.10 -6.50 20.70
N SER A 88 20.36 -6.86 20.47
CA SER A 88 21.49 -5.95 20.24
C SER A 88 21.44 -5.21 18.90
N GLU A 89 20.71 -5.73 17.91
CA GLU A 89 20.65 -5.20 16.56
C GLU A 89 19.47 -4.25 16.36
N LEU A 90 18.43 -4.36 17.22
CA LEU A 90 17.23 -3.51 17.19
C LEU A 90 17.52 -2.00 17.12
N PRO A 91 18.50 -1.43 17.86
CA PRO A 91 18.80 0.01 17.79
C PRO A 91 19.28 0.48 16.40
N LEU A 92 19.81 -0.42 15.57
CA LEU A 92 20.36 -0.10 14.24
C LEU A 92 19.28 -0.01 13.14
N TYR A 93 18.10 -0.58 13.39
CA TYR A 93 16.97 -0.57 12.45
C TYR A 93 16.01 0.61 12.68
N TRP A 94 16.23 1.41 13.73
CA TRP A 94 15.45 2.61 14.07
C TRP A 94 15.77 3.83 13.19
N ARG A 95 16.05 3.61 11.90
CA ARG A 95 16.39 4.68 10.94
C ARG A 95 15.17 5.48 10.48
N HIS A 96 13.97 4.92 10.66
CA HIS A 96 12.72 5.46 10.15
C HIS A 96 11.65 5.38 11.23
N ALA A 97 11.49 6.43 12.03
CA ALA A 97 10.62 6.50 13.20
C ALA A 97 9.11 6.30 12.94
N TYR A 98 8.69 5.99 11.72
CA TYR A 98 7.29 5.85 11.32
C TYR A 98 6.57 4.69 12.04
N PHE A 99 7.31 3.67 12.50
CA PHE A 99 6.75 2.54 13.25
C PHE A 99 6.67 2.76 14.77
N LEU A 100 7.28 3.84 15.30
CA LEU A 100 7.26 4.09 16.75
C LEU A 100 5.86 4.38 17.27
N GLU A 101 5.01 5.07 16.50
CA GLU A 101 3.63 5.27 16.93
C GLU A 101 2.79 3.99 16.88
N ALA A 102 2.96 3.16 15.85
CA ALA A 102 2.31 1.84 15.82
C ALA A 102 2.71 1.00 17.04
N LEU A 103 3.99 1.02 17.43
CA LEU A 103 4.50 0.30 18.61
C LEU A 103 3.93 0.86 19.93
N ARG A 104 3.78 2.19 20.04
CA ARG A 104 3.15 2.84 21.19
C ARG A 104 1.68 2.47 21.32
N GLU A 105 0.94 2.44 20.22
CA GLU A 105 -0.48 2.03 20.21
C GLU A 105 -0.66 0.58 20.62
N ILE A 106 0.14 -0.35 20.08
CA ILE A 106 0.10 -1.76 20.48
C ILE A 106 0.43 -1.91 21.98
N THR A 107 1.46 -1.21 22.46
CA THR A 107 1.86 -1.26 23.88
C THR A 107 0.77 -0.71 24.79
N ARG A 108 0.08 0.36 24.39
CA ARG A 108 -1.07 0.90 25.12
C ARG A 108 -2.19 -0.14 25.21
N ALA A 109 -2.55 -0.75 24.09
CA ALA A 109 -3.62 -1.76 24.03
C ALA A 109 -3.32 -3.00 24.89
N VAL A 110 -2.07 -3.46 24.93
CA VAL A 110 -1.66 -4.59 25.77
C VAL A 110 -1.72 -4.23 27.26
N ARG A 111 -1.28 -3.04 27.65
CA ARG A 111 -1.29 -2.57 29.05
C ARG A 111 -2.68 -2.25 29.58
N SER A 112 -3.61 -1.84 28.73
CA SER A 112 -5.01 -1.63 29.12
C SER A 112 -5.82 -2.94 29.24
N SER A 113 -5.22 -4.07 28.81
CA SER A 113 -5.84 -5.39 28.83
C SER A 113 -5.26 -6.31 29.92
N SER A 114 -4.43 -5.76 30.82
CA SER A 114 -3.89 -6.40 32.04
C SER A 114 -4.37 -5.64 33.27
#